data_AF-A0A520XNG0-F1
#
_entry.id   AF-A0A520XNG0-F1
#
_cell.length_a   1.000
_cell.length_b   1.000
_cell.length_c   1.000
_cell.angle_alpha   90.00
_cell.angle_beta   90.00
_cell.angle_gamma   90.00
#
_symmetry.space_group_name_H-M   'P 1'
#
loop_
_entity.id
_entity.type
_entity.pdbx_description
1 polymer ?
#
loop_
_entity_poly.entity_id
_entity_poly.type
_entity_poly.pdbx_seq_one_letter_code
_entity_poly.pdbx_strand_id
1 'polypeptide(L)'
;VSHVLGVLRKAGQPFGTVSVNVSAEWLEEPEFVRMTLAALRASSVDPRSVVLEITESSLLRDLAERGHRLEELRRWGIRIAIDDFGTGYSSLSYLRELPIDIVKLDKEFVSDVDTSTESRLIVQAILNLAKALRLEVIAEGVERESQFAALVALGCNAFQGFLLGRPASLEEAKAMAMRQWPANPFANDYDWSTAQPSPVENIVHADFRRHTA
;
A
#
# COMPACT_ATOMS: atom_id res chain seq x y z
N VAL A 1 16.73 -4.11 7.61
CA VAL A 1 15.99 -5.24 8.22
C VAL A 1 14.71 -5.37 7.43
N SER A 2 14.64 -6.37 6.55
CA SER A 2 13.49 -6.55 5.65
C SER A 2 12.37 -7.19 6.45
N HIS A 3 11.36 -6.40 6.78
CA HIS A 3 10.16 -6.86 7.48
C HIS A 3 9.08 -7.17 6.44
N VAL A 4 8.57 -8.41 6.43
CA VAL A 4 7.43 -8.81 5.61
C VAL A 4 6.14 -8.62 6.39
N LEU A 5 5.24 -7.79 5.87
CA LEU A 5 3.89 -7.61 6.40
C LEU A 5 2.89 -8.34 5.49
N GLY A 6 2.25 -9.42 5.95
CA GLY A 6 1.01 -9.99 5.41
C GLY A 6 1.00 -10.63 3.99
N VAL A 7 0.28 -11.74 3.80
CA VAL A 7 0.07 -12.40 2.49
C VAL A 7 -1.40 -12.88 2.38
N LEU A 8 -2.22 -12.34 1.47
CA LEU A 8 -3.61 -12.79 1.23
C LEU A 8 -3.99 -13.05 -0.24
N ARG A 9 -3.86 -14.30 -0.71
CA ARG A 9 -3.86 -14.74 -2.14
C ARG A 9 -5.10 -14.43 -2.98
N LYS A 10 -4.86 -14.10 -4.26
CA LYS A 10 -5.71 -14.51 -5.39
C LYS A 10 -5.48 -15.99 -5.70
N ALA A 11 -6.56 -16.77 -5.87
CA ALA A 11 -6.46 -18.20 -6.16
C ALA A 11 -5.61 -18.47 -7.42
N GLY A 12 -4.57 -19.32 -7.29
CA GLY A 12 -3.71 -19.74 -8.41
C GLY A 12 -2.34 -19.04 -8.53
N GLN A 13 -2.03 -18.06 -7.67
CA GLN A 13 -0.70 -17.42 -7.62
C GLN A 13 0.05 -17.79 -6.31
N PRO A 14 1.34 -18.18 -6.37
CA PRO A 14 2.08 -18.59 -5.17
C PRO A 14 2.34 -17.43 -4.18
N PHE A 15 2.49 -16.21 -4.69
CA PHE A 15 2.58 -14.94 -3.95
C PHE A 15 1.64 -13.91 -4.59
N GLY A 16 1.12 -12.95 -3.83
CA GLY A 16 0.41 -11.80 -4.40
C GLY A 16 1.37 -10.66 -4.72
N THR A 17 0.94 -9.43 -4.50
CA THR A 17 1.75 -8.22 -4.68
C THR A 17 2.75 -8.03 -3.52
N VAL A 18 3.87 -7.36 -3.79
CA VAL A 18 4.92 -7.02 -2.82
C VAL A 18 5.10 -5.51 -2.85
N SER A 19 4.88 -4.83 -1.73
CA SER A 19 5.23 -3.43 -1.56
C SER A 19 6.68 -3.26 -1.17
N VAL A 20 7.36 -2.26 -1.71
CA VAL A 20 8.73 -1.92 -1.37
C VAL A 20 8.84 -0.44 -1.08
N ASN A 21 9.37 -0.10 0.10
CA ASN A 21 9.64 1.29 0.45
C ASN A 21 10.82 1.84 -0.38
N VAL A 22 10.62 3.02 -0.95
CA VAL A 22 11.61 3.75 -1.74
C VAL A 22 11.93 5.07 -1.05
N SER A 23 13.22 5.28 -0.75
CA SER A 23 13.65 6.54 -0.15
C SER A 23 13.71 7.67 -1.19
N ALA A 24 13.62 8.93 -0.73
CA ALA A 24 13.73 10.10 -1.58
C ALA A 24 15.01 10.10 -2.43
N GLU A 25 16.14 9.68 -1.86
CA GLU A 25 17.43 9.66 -2.54
C GLU A 25 17.41 8.69 -3.73
N TRP A 26 16.81 7.51 -3.57
CA TRP A 26 16.66 6.56 -4.68
C TRP A 26 15.79 7.11 -5.81
N LEU A 27 14.77 7.90 -5.48
CA LEU A 27 13.90 8.52 -6.49
C LEU A 27 14.61 9.66 -7.26
N GLU A 28 15.69 10.21 -6.70
CA GLU A 28 16.56 11.21 -7.34
C GLU A 28 17.63 10.58 -8.26
N GLU A 29 17.96 9.30 -8.06
CA GLU A 29 18.95 8.60 -8.91
C GLU A 29 18.45 8.50 -10.36
N PRO A 30 19.16 9.05 -11.37
CA PRO A 30 18.70 9.03 -12.75
C PRO A 30 18.49 7.60 -13.31
N GLU A 31 19.28 6.65 -12.82
CA GLU A 31 19.25 5.24 -13.21
C GLU A 31 18.25 4.41 -12.41
N PHE A 32 17.48 5.00 -11.50
CA PHE A 32 16.56 4.29 -10.61
C PHE A 32 15.64 3.32 -11.36
N VAL A 33 14.98 3.79 -12.42
CA VAL A 33 14.06 2.96 -13.22
C VAL A 33 14.80 1.78 -13.83
N ARG A 34 15.95 2.04 -14.47
CA ARG A 34 16.79 1.01 -15.10
C ARG A 34 17.26 -0.03 -14.07
N MET A 35 17.67 0.42 -12.88
CA MET A 35 18.16 -0.46 -11.80
C MET A 35 17.04 -1.33 -11.23
N THR A 36 15.86 -0.75 -10.99
CA THR A 36 14.67 -1.48 -10.53
C THR A 36 14.29 -2.57 -11.53
N LEU A 37 14.17 -2.24 -12.81
CA LEU A 37 13.81 -3.22 -13.86
C LEU A 37 14.88 -4.32 -14.02
N ALA A 38 16.16 -3.98 -13.90
CA ALA A 38 17.24 -4.95 -13.93
C ALA A 38 17.17 -5.93 -12.74
N ALA A 39 16.88 -5.42 -11.54
CA ALA A 39 16.73 -6.25 -10.33
C ALA A 39 15.54 -7.20 -10.43
N LEU A 40 14.38 -6.71 -10.90
CA LEU A 40 13.19 -7.54 -11.12
C LEU A 40 13.45 -8.63 -12.16
N ARG A 41 14.12 -8.28 -13.27
CA ARG A 41 14.49 -9.24 -14.31
C ARG A 41 15.45 -10.31 -13.79
N ALA A 42 16.50 -9.91 -13.07
CA ALA A 42 17.47 -10.84 -12.48
C ALA A 42 16.82 -11.80 -11.48
N SER A 43 15.75 -11.36 -10.82
CA SER A 43 15.01 -12.14 -9.82
C SER A 43 13.81 -12.90 -10.39
N SER A 44 13.54 -12.78 -11.70
CA SER A 44 12.37 -13.36 -12.37
C SER A 44 11.03 -12.97 -11.72
N VAL A 45 10.94 -11.74 -11.20
CA VAL A 45 9.72 -11.18 -10.60
C VAL A 45 8.93 -10.44 -11.68
N ASP A 46 7.62 -10.70 -11.76
CA ASP A 46 6.71 -9.93 -12.61
C ASP A 46 6.58 -8.51 -12.04
N PRO A 47 6.90 -7.44 -12.79
CA PRO A 47 6.76 -6.08 -12.29
C PRO A 47 5.33 -5.73 -11.82
N ARG A 48 4.30 -6.43 -12.35
CA ARG A 48 2.91 -6.25 -11.94
C ARG A 48 2.59 -6.76 -10.55
N SER A 49 3.46 -7.58 -9.96
CA SER A 49 3.34 -8.00 -8.56
C SER A 49 4.14 -7.10 -7.62
N VAL A 50 4.52 -5.89 -8.05
CA VAL A 50 5.32 -4.95 -7.24
C VAL A 50 4.58 -3.63 -7.08
N VAL A 51 4.52 -3.17 -5.84
CA VAL A 51 4.12 -1.82 -5.45
C VAL A 51 5.36 -1.11 -4.91
N LEU A 52 5.61 0.12 -5.32
CA LEU A 52 6.62 0.97 -4.72
C LEU A 52 5.94 2.00 -3.81
N GLU A 53 6.38 2.07 -2.56
CA GLU A 53 5.84 2.99 -1.55
C GLU A 53 6.78 4.17 -1.41
N ILE A 54 6.22 5.36 -1.53
CA ILE A 54 6.97 6.61 -1.48
C ILE A 54 6.27 7.53 -0.51
N THR A 55 7.00 8.03 0.48
CA THR A 55 6.41 8.95 1.46
C THR A 55 5.95 10.25 0.80
N GLU A 56 4.86 10.83 1.30
CA GLU A 56 4.33 12.11 0.80
C GLU A 56 5.41 13.20 0.68
N SER A 57 6.22 13.36 1.73
CA SER A 57 7.32 14.35 1.75
C SER A 57 8.38 14.12 0.68
N SER A 58 8.60 12.85 0.29
CA SER A 58 9.54 12.45 -0.76
C SER A 58 9.02 12.74 -2.18
N LEU A 59 7.79 13.22 -2.36
CA LEU A 59 7.27 13.61 -3.67
C LEU A 59 7.26 15.13 -3.87
N LEU A 60 7.16 15.90 -2.79
CA LEU A 60 6.94 17.35 -2.84
C LEU A 60 8.15 18.20 -3.31
N ARG A 61 9.38 17.67 -3.31
CA ARG A 61 10.58 18.47 -3.63
C ARG A 61 10.86 18.62 -5.13
N ASP A 62 10.33 17.74 -5.99
CA ASP A 62 10.49 17.82 -7.45
C ASP A 62 9.43 16.99 -8.20
N LEU A 63 8.19 17.47 -8.21
CA LEU A 63 7.03 16.77 -8.76
C LEU A 63 7.16 16.41 -10.26
N ALA A 64 7.77 17.29 -11.06
CA ALA A 64 7.82 17.13 -12.50
C ALA A 64 8.81 16.02 -12.92
N GLU A 65 10.05 16.06 -12.39
CA GLU A 65 11.06 15.06 -12.72
C GLU A 65 10.70 13.69 -12.12
N ARG A 66 10.22 13.68 -10.86
CA ARG A 66 9.81 12.46 -10.19
C ARG A 66 8.59 11.83 -10.86
N GLY A 67 7.62 12.65 -11.29
CA GLY A 67 6.47 12.20 -12.06
C GLY A 67 6.86 11.40 -13.29
N HIS A 68 7.86 11.84 -14.05
CA HIS A 68 8.31 11.11 -15.24
C HIS A 68 8.85 9.71 -14.92
N ARG A 69 9.67 9.57 -13.87
CA ARG A 69 10.21 8.26 -13.44
C ARG A 69 9.10 7.32 -12.99
N LEU A 70 8.13 7.84 -12.24
CA LEU A 70 6.99 7.05 -11.76
C LEU A 70 6.07 6.60 -12.92
N GLU A 71 5.82 7.47 -13.89
CA GLU A 71 5.12 7.08 -15.13
C GLU A 71 5.86 5.97 -15.87
N GLU A 72 7.19 6.05 -15.97
CA GLU A 72 7.99 5.03 -16.64
C GLU A 72 7.84 3.68 -15.93
N LEU A 73 7.94 3.64 -14.60
CA LEU A 73 7.74 2.42 -13.80
C LEU A 73 6.33 1.85 -14.01
N ARG A 74 5.30 2.71 -14.03
CA ARG A 74 3.91 2.29 -14.29
C ARG A 74 3.69 1.71 -15.68
N ARG A 75 4.42 2.16 -16.70
CA ARG A 75 4.37 1.55 -18.06
C ARG A 75 4.84 0.10 -18.06
N TRP A 76 5.66 -0.31 -17.09
CA TRP A 76 6.05 -1.71 -16.89
C TRP A 76 5.06 -2.50 -16.02
N GLY A 77 4.03 -1.86 -15.50
CA GLY A 77 3.00 -2.46 -14.65
C GLY A 77 3.30 -2.38 -13.15
N ILE A 78 4.39 -1.73 -12.75
CA ILE A 78 4.68 -1.49 -11.33
C ILE A 78 3.68 -0.47 -10.79
N ARG A 79 3.00 -0.81 -9.70
CA ARG A 79 2.06 0.09 -9.01
C ARG A 79 2.81 1.05 -8.10
N ILE A 80 2.29 2.27 -7.92
CA ILE A 80 2.89 3.27 -7.03
C ILE A 80 1.91 3.62 -5.90
N ALA A 81 2.39 3.53 -4.66
CA ALA A 81 1.69 3.94 -3.46
C ALA A 81 2.31 5.19 -2.85
N ILE A 82 1.47 6.13 -2.42
CA ILE A 82 1.88 7.18 -1.49
C ILE A 82 1.73 6.66 -0.07
N ASP A 83 2.81 6.76 0.70
CA ASP A 83 2.87 6.40 2.12
C ASP A 83 2.73 7.62 3.03
N ASP A 84 2.29 7.37 4.27
CA ASP A 84 2.06 8.37 5.32
C ASP A 84 1.12 9.53 4.91
N PHE A 85 0.15 9.27 4.03
CA PHE A 85 -0.70 10.33 3.48
C PHE A 85 -1.53 11.03 4.58
N GLY A 86 -1.47 12.37 4.59
CA GLY A 86 -2.24 13.23 5.50
C GLY A 86 -1.47 13.68 6.73
N THR A 87 -0.22 13.25 6.90
CA THR A 87 0.67 13.69 8.00
C THR A 87 1.39 15.02 7.69
N GLY A 88 1.23 15.58 6.48
CA GLY A 88 1.99 16.73 5.99
C GLY A 88 1.19 17.79 5.20
N TYR A 89 1.88 18.51 4.31
CA TYR A 89 1.32 19.56 3.45
C TYR A 89 0.53 18.93 2.28
N SER A 90 -0.60 18.29 2.58
CA SER A 90 -1.45 17.67 1.56
C SER A 90 -2.23 18.72 0.76
N SER A 91 -1.59 19.34 -0.24
CA SER A 91 -2.33 20.03 -1.29
C SER A 91 -2.96 18.98 -2.20
N LEU A 92 -4.26 18.74 -2.05
CA LEU A 92 -5.04 17.81 -2.87
C LEU A 92 -4.83 18.00 -4.39
N SER A 93 -4.39 19.19 -4.78
CA SER A 93 -3.98 19.57 -6.13
C SER A 93 -2.92 18.63 -6.73
N TYR A 94 -1.90 18.23 -5.97
CA TYR A 94 -0.80 17.42 -6.52
C TYR A 94 -1.19 15.95 -6.70
N LEU A 95 -2.10 15.42 -5.87
CA LEU A 95 -2.57 14.02 -5.99
C LEU A 95 -3.18 13.74 -7.36
N ARG A 96 -3.81 14.75 -7.96
CA ARG A 96 -4.39 14.65 -9.30
C ARG A 96 -3.35 14.53 -10.41
N GLU A 97 -2.17 15.12 -10.20
CA GLU A 97 -1.11 15.21 -11.21
C GLU A 97 -0.10 14.06 -11.07
N LEU A 98 -0.03 13.42 -9.90
CA LEU A 98 0.88 12.34 -9.65
C LEU A 98 0.43 11.04 -10.32
N PRO A 99 1.36 10.30 -10.97
CA PRO A 99 1.10 9.00 -11.54
C PRO A 99 1.12 7.93 -10.43
N ILE A 100 0.06 7.90 -9.62
CA ILE A 100 -0.08 6.97 -8.49
C ILE A 100 -1.29 6.07 -8.68
N ASP A 101 -1.30 4.95 -7.94
CA ASP A 101 -2.37 3.95 -7.97
C ASP A 101 -3.02 3.79 -6.59
N ILE A 102 -2.26 4.03 -5.51
CA ILE A 102 -2.65 3.72 -4.14
C ILE A 102 -2.32 4.88 -3.20
N VAL A 103 -3.20 5.14 -2.24
CA VAL A 103 -2.97 6.01 -1.09
C VAL A 103 -3.02 5.16 0.18
N LYS A 104 -1.96 5.22 0.98
CA LYS A 104 -1.90 4.56 2.29
C LYS A 104 -2.28 5.60 3.34
N LEU A 105 -3.40 5.35 4.02
CA LEU A 105 -3.90 6.20 5.09
C LEU A 105 -3.14 5.86 6.37
N ASP A 106 -2.40 6.84 6.88
CA ASP A 106 -1.58 6.66 8.07
C ASP A 106 -2.40 6.22 9.29
N LYS A 107 -1.73 5.48 10.19
CA LYS A 107 -2.31 4.96 11.43
C LYS A 107 -2.92 6.04 12.33
N GLU A 108 -2.47 7.29 12.27
CA GLU A 108 -3.01 8.40 13.07
C GLU A 108 -4.48 8.70 12.70
N PHE A 109 -4.90 8.45 11.47
CA PHE A 109 -6.30 8.58 11.07
C PHE A 109 -7.14 7.35 11.47
N VAL A 110 -6.49 6.18 11.52
CA VAL A 110 -7.13 4.90 11.81
C VAL A 110 -7.27 4.65 13.32
N SER A 111 -6.38 5.22 14.14
CA SER A 111 -6.28 4.95 15.58
C SER A 111 -7.61 5.11 16.31
N ASP A 112 -8.37 6.17 15.99
CA ASP A 112 -9.61 6.54 16.67
C ASP A 112 -10.85 6.47 15.76
N VAL A 113 -10.77 5.83 14.59
CA VAL A 113 -11.88 5.75 13.64
C VAL A 113 -13.12 5.04 14.23
N ASP A 114 -12.93 4.15 15.20
CA ASP A 114 -14.01 3.45 15.88
C ASP A 114 -14.66 4.27 17.01
N THR A 115 -14.00 5.28 17.54
CA THR A 115 -14.45 6.03 18.73
C THR A 115 -14.77 7.50 18.44
N SER A 116 -14.10 8.12 17.47
CA SER A 116 -14.19 9.54 17.15
C SER A 116 -15.01 9.80 15.89
N THR A 117 -16.09 10.57 16.02
CA THR A 117 -16.89 11.03 14.87
C THR A 117 -16.06 11.89 13.93
N GLU A 118 -15.15 12.71 14.45
CA GLU A 118 -14.27 13.58 13.65
C GLU A 118 -13.33 12.73 12.79
N SER A 119 -12.67 11.73 13.39
CA SER A 119 -11.78 10.82 12.66
C SER A 119 -12.55 10.08 11.55
N ARG A 120 -13.77 9.60 11.82
CA ARG A 120 -14.62 8.97 10.79
C ARG A 120 -14.94 9.93 9.63
N LEU A 121 -15.25 11.19 9.91
CA LEU A 121 -15.56 12.18 8.88
C LEU A 121 -14.33 12.48 8.00
N ILE A 122 -13.15 12.58 8.60
CA ILE A 122 -11.89 12.78 7.87
C ILE A 122 -11.60 11.57 6.97
N VAL A 123 -11.65 10.36 7.52
CA VAL A 123 -11.45 9.13 6.75
C VAL A 123 -12.45 9.02 5.60
N GLN A 124 -13.73 9.31 5.85
CA GLN A 124 -14.76 9.31 4.81
C GLN A 124 -14.46 10.31 3.69
N ALA A 125 -13.98 11.51 4.02
CA ALA A 125 -13.60 12.52 3.04
C ALA A 125 -12.42 12.05 2.18
N ILE A 126 -11.40 11.44 2.79
CA ILE A 126 -10.25 10.87 2.08
C ILE A 126 -10.68 9.74 1.14
N LEU A 127 -11.52 8.81 1.62
CA LEU A 127 -12.05 7.71 0.80
C LEU A 127 -12.84 8.24 -0.41
N ASN A 128 -13.67 9.26 -0.22
CA ASN A 128 -14.42 9.89 -1.31
C ASN A 128 -13.52 10.57 -2.33
N LEU A 129 -12.46 11.26 -1.87
CA LEU A 129 -11.47 11.86 -2.74
C LEU A 129 -10.73 10.80 -3.56
N ALA A 130 -10.20 9.77 -2.90
CA ALA A 130 -9.49 8.68 -3.56
C ALA A 130 -10.38 8.00 -4.62
N LYS A 131 -11.65 7.74 -4.29
CA LYS A 131 -12.64 7.22 -5.24
C LYS A 131 -12.83 8.14 -6.45
N ALA A 132 -12.93 9.45 -6.24
CA ALA A 132 -13.05 10.43 -7.33
C ALA A 132 -11.80 10.46 -8.25
N LEU A 133 -10.62 10.22 -7.67
CA LEU A 133 -9.35 10.11 -8.38
C LEU A 133 -9.05 8.71 -8.91
N ARG A 134 -9.93 7.72 -8.64
CA ARG A 134 -9.75 6.30 -8.99
C ARG A 134 -8.50 5.67 -8.37
N LEU A 135 -8.19 6.08 -7.14
CA LEU A 135 -7.09 5.54 -6.33
C LEU A 135 -7.62 4.47 -5.38
N GLU A 136 -6.82 3.42 -5.17
CA GLU A 136 -7.03 2.46 -4.08
C GLU A 136 -6.63 3.10 -2.75
N VAL A 137 -7.30 2.72 -1.66
CA VAL A 137 -6.95 3.19 -0.31
C VAL A 137 -6.63 1.99 0.57
N ILE A 138 -5.45 2.02 1.20
CA ILE A 138 -5.05 1.06 2.23
C ILE A 138 -5.08 1.77 3.57
N ALA A 139 -5.89 1.29 4.51
CA ALA A 139 -5.86 1.80 5.89
C ALA A 139 -4.77 1.09 6.69
N GLU A 140 -3.80 1.84 7.20
CA GLU A 140 -2.71 1.32 8.01
C GLU A 140 -2.99 1.37 9.52
N GLY A 141 -2.30 0.53 10.29
CA GLY A 141 -2.44 0.52 11.75
C GLY A 141 -3.77 -0.05 12.26
N VAL A 142 -4.40 -0.95 11.50
CA VAL A 142 -5.61 -1.66 11.96
C VAL A 142 -5.23 -2.71 13.01
N GLU A 143 -5.57 -2.44 14.26
CA GLU A 143 -5.20 -3.27 15.42
C GLU A 143 -6.40 -3.92 16.11
N ARG A 144 -7.61 -3.37 15.92
CA ARG A 144 -8.84 -3.81 16.57
C ARG A 144 -9.93 -4.13 15.56
N GLU A 145 -10.74 -5.15 15.87
CA GLU A 145 -11.93 -5.51 15.06
C GLU A 145 -12.91 -4.34 14.91
N SER A 146 -13.04 -3.50 15.95
CA SER A 146 -13.88 -2.30 15.90
C SER A 146 -13.40 -1.27 14.87
N GLN A 147 -12.08 -1.07 14.72
CA GLN A 147 -11.49 -0.21 13.69
C GLN A 147 -11.76 -0.79 12.30
N PHE A 148 -11.52 -2.09 12.11
CA PHE A 148 -11.81 -2.79 10.87
C PHE A 148 -13.29 -2.63 10.45
N ALA A 149 -14.22 -2.89 11.38
CA ALA A 149 -15.65 -2.75 11.16
C ALA A 149 -16.04 -1.33 10.74
N ALA A 150 -15.50 -0.32 11.45
CA ALA A 150 -15.75 1.07 11.15
C ALA A 150 -15.24 1.45 9.75
N LEU A 151 -14.02 1.04 9.39
CA LEU A 151 -13.44 1.33 8.08
C LEU A 151 -14.19 0.62 6.93
N VAL A 152 -14.60 -0.63 7.12
CA VAL A 152 -15.46 -1.36 6.16
C VAL A 152 -16.78 -0.61 5.96
N ALA A 153 -17.42 -0.15 7.04
CA ALA A 153 -18.66 0.61 6.96
C ALA A 153 -18.51 1.96 6.23
N LEU A 154 -17.32 2.56 6.28
CA LEU A 154 -16.99 3.78 5.51
C LEU A 154 -16.65 3.49 4.03
N GLY A 155 -16.55 2.21 3.65
CA GLY A 155 -16.26 1.75 2.28
C GLY A 155 -14.78 1.53 1.98
N CYS A 156 -13.91 1.47 2.99
CA CYS A 156 -12.52 1.04 2.82
C CYS A 156 -12.47 -0.47 2.55
N ASN A 157 -11.62 -0.92 1.62
CA ASN A 157 -11.57 -2.31 1.17
C ASN A 157 -10.16 -2.93 1.23
N ALA A 158 -9.13 -2.20 1.66
CA ALA A 158 -7.79 -2.70 1.87
C ALA A 158 -7.21 -2.20 3.20
N PHE A 159 -6.52 -3.09 3.90
CA PHE A 159 -6.16 -2.89 5.31
C PHE A 159 -4.79 -3.49 5.60
N GLN A 160 -4.07 -2.86 6.52
CA GLN A 160 -2.80 -3.33 7.05
C GLN A 160 -2.73 -3.02 8.55
N GLY A 161 -2.25 -3.98 9.33
CA GLY A 161 -2.03 -3.77 10.75
C GLY A 161 -1.95 -5.07 11.54
N PHE A 162 -1.68 -4.96 12.84
CA PHE A 162 -1.42 -6.11 13.71
C PHE A 162 -2.62 -7.04 13.88
N LEU A 163 -3.84 -6.57 13.60
CA LEU A 163 -5.02 -7.43 13.55
C LEU A 163 -4.88 -8.53 12.49
N LEU A 164 -4.24 -8.22 11.35
CA LEU A 164 -4.10 -9.11 10.20
C LEU A 164 -2.80 -9.91 10.23
N GLY A 165 -1.74 -9.33 10.79
CA GLY A 165 -0.44 -9.97 10.90
C GLY A 165 0.61 -9.02 11.42
N ARG A 166 1.66 -9.59 12.02
CA ARG A 166 2.82 -8.82 12.47
C ARG A 166 3.96 -8.91 11.45
N PRO A 167 4.89 -7.94 11.45
CA PRO A 167 6.16 -8.06 10.75
C PRO A 167 6.80 -9.42 11.02
N ALA A 168 7.12 -10.13 9.95
CA ALA A 168 7.73 -11.45 10.00
C ALA A 168 9.10 -11.42 9.33
N SER A 169 10.00 -12.30 9.78
CA SER A 169 11.24 -12.58 9.06
C SER A 169 10.96 -13.18 7.68
N LEU A 170 11.95 -13.16 6.79
CA LEU A 170 11.80 -13.75 5.45
C LEU A 170 11.41 -15.24 5.49
N GLU A 171 11.96 -16.00 6.44
CA GLU A 171 11.64 -17.43 6.58
C GLU A 171 10.22 -17.64 7.12
N GLU A 172 9.78 -16.84 8.09
CA GLU A 172 8.41 -16.85 8.56
C GLU A 172 7.43 -16.42 7.46
N ALA A 173 7.78 -15.42 6.67
CA ALA A 173 6.99 -14.97 5.53
C ALA A 173 6.85 -16.05 4.45
N LYS A 174 7.94 -16.74 4.11
CA LYS A 174 7.91 -17.91 3.20
C LYS A 174 7.00 -19.00 3.75
N ALA A 175 7.12 -19.31 5.05
CA ALA A 175 6.27 -20.31 5.70
C ALA A 175 4.79 -19.89 5.72
N MET A 176 4.50 -18.61 5.96
CA MET A 176 3.15 -18.04 5.88
C MET A 176 2.60 -18.09 4.45
N ALA A 177 3.41 -17.76 3.44
CA ALA A 177 3.02 -17.84 2.03
C ALA A 177 2.75 -19.28 1.55
N MET A 178 3.42 -20.27 2.16
CA MET A 178 3.22 -21.69 1.89
C MET A 178 2.00 -22.27 2.62
N ARG A 179 1.52 -21.64 3.70
CA ARG A 179 0.27 -22.03 4.38
C ARG A 179 -0.94 -21.60 3.54
N GLN A 180 -1.96 -22.46 3.48
CA GLN A 180 -3.26 -22.06 2.93
C GLN A 180 -3.87 -21.02 3.88
N TRP A 181 -3.90 -19.76 3.46
CA TRP A 181 -4.61 -18.72 4.18
C TRP A 181 -6.12 -18.89 3.94
N PRO A 182 -6.98 -18.89 4.98
CA PRO A 182 -8.43 -18.96 4.77
C PRO A 182 -8.88 -17.75 3.95
N ALA A 183 -9.75 -17.94 2.94
CA ALA A 183 -10.36 -16.82 2.23
C ALA A 183 -10.91 -15.84 3.27
N ASN A 184 -10.39 -14.60 3.27
CA ASN A 184 -10.63 -13.51 4.24
C ASN A 184 -11.34 -13.95 5.54
N PRO A 185 -10.67 -13.99 6.72
CA PRO A 185 -11.28 -14.52 7.95
C PRO A 185 -12.56 -13.78 8.39
N PHE A 186 -12.83 -12.60 7.83
CA PHE A 186 -14.04 -11.80 8.08
C PHE A 186 -15.05 -11.85 6.91
N ALA A 187 -14.86 -12.72 5.91
CA ALA A 187 -15.71 -12.81 4.72
C ALA A 187 -17.18 -13.11 5.04
N ASN A 188 -17.43 -13.85 6.12
CA ASN A 188 -18.77 -14.28 6.53
C ASN A 188 -19.47 -13.30 7.49
N ASP A 189 -18.74 -12.34 8.07
CA ASP A 189 -19.26 -11.48 9.13
C ASP A 189 -19.72 -10.09 8.60
N TYR A 190 -19.43 -9.77 7.33
CA TYR A 190 -19.73 -8.48 6.73
C TYR A 190 -20.35 -8.63 5.33
N ASP A 191 -21.33 -7.79 5.01
CA ASP A 191 -21.94 -7.74 3.69
C ASP A 191 -21.02 -7.03 2.68
N TRP A 192 -20.26 -7.84 1.94
CA TRP A 192 -19.36 -7.38 0.87
C TRP A 192 -20.08 -6.96 -0.41
N SER A 193 -21.42 -7.03 -0.49
CA SER A 193 -22.17 -6.74 -1.73
C SER A 193 -22.11 -5.27 -2.17
N THR A 194 -21.80 -4.36 -1.25
CA THR A 194 -21.66 -2.91 -1.51
C THR A 194 -20.21 -2.47 -1.72
N ALA A 195 -19.26 -3.26 -1.22
CA ALA A 195 -17.85 -3.12 -1.57
C ALA A 195 -17.67 -3.73 -2.96
N GLN A 196 -17.39 -2.94 -4.00
CA GLN A 196 -16.80 -3.55 -5.19
C GLN A 196 -15.51 -4.22 -4.71
N PRO A 197 -15.38 -5.56 -4.77
CA PRO A 197 -14.14 -6.18 -4.35
C PRO A 197 -13.12 -5.78 -5.40
N SER A 198 -12.33 -4.74 -5.10
CA SER A 198 -10.96 -4.76 -5.58
C SER A 198 -10.41 -6.08 -5.04
N PRO A 199 -9.90 -6.98 -5.91
CA PRO A 199 -9.24 -8.17 -5.43
C PRO A 199 -8.11 -7.66 -4.57
N VAL A 200 -8.27 -7.70 -3.24
CA VAL A 200 -7.29 -7.22 -2.28
C VAL A 200 -5.99 -7.89 -2.66
N GLU A 201 -5.13 -7.14 -3.35
CA GLU A 201 -3.84 -7.65 -3.74
C GLU A 201 -3.12 -7.84 -2.42
N ASN A 202 -2.65 -9.06 -2.16
CA ASN A 202 -1.76 -9.32 -1.03
C ASN A 202 -0.66 -8.29 -1.16
N ILE A 203 -0.34 -7.53 -0.12
CA ILE A 203 0.80 -6.62 -0.18
C ILE A 203 1.78 -7.09 0.88
N VAL A 204 2.85 -7.74 0.43
CA VAL A 204 4.01 -8.04 1.25
C VAL A 204 4.91 -6.82 1.28
N HIS A 205 5.00 -6.11 2.40
CA HIS A 205 5.96 -5.00 2.48
C HIS A 205 7.39 -5.53 2.59
N ALA A 206 8.36 -4.85 1.99
CA ALA A 206 9.78 -5.13 2.17
C ALA A 206 10.54 -3.80 2.22
N ASP A 207 11.28 -3.60 3.31
CA ASP A 207 12.18 -2.44 3.49
C ASP A 207 13.58 -2.80 2.97
N PHE A 208 14.02 -2.12 1.90
CA PHE A 208 15.37 -2.22 1.34
C PHE A 208 16.16 -0.95 1.66
N ARG A 209 16.67 -0.84 2.88
CA ARG A 209 17.69 0.17 3.22
C ARG A 209 19.04 -0.21 2.62
N ARG A 210 19.75 0.75 2.00
CA ARG A 210 21.18 0.58 1.71
C ARG A 210 21.87 0.21 3.02
N HIS A 211 22.63 -0.90 3.03
CA HIS A 211 23.60 -1.12 4.09
C HIS A 211 24.67 -0.04 3.91
N THR A 212 24.64 0.99 4.74
CA THR A 212 25.83 1.79 4.98
C THR A 212 26.82 0.88 5.69
N ALA A 213 27.90 0.55 4.97
CA ALA A 213 29.08 -0.07 5.56
C ALA A 213 29.72 0.85 6.61
#